data_AF-A0A847B1X1-F1
#
_entry.id   AF-A0A847B1X1-F1
#
_cell.length_a   1.000
_cell.length_b   1.000
_cell.length_c   1.000
_cell.angle_alpha   90.00
_cell.angle_beta   90.00
_cell.angle_gamma   90.00
#
_symmetry.space_group_name_H-M   'P 1'
#
loop_
_entity.id
_entity.type
_entity.pdbx_description
1 polymer ?
#
loop_
_entity_poly.entity_id
_entity_poly.type
_entity_poly.pdbx_seq_one_letter_code
_entity_poly.pdbx_strand_id
1 'polypeptide(L)'
;MTNKKKGLFLTLVAASAFVLSSCNEVTALPKFYEDPIILNDDGTKTDVYQNIMSLIYDALTSSSDNPKKVLDEMMYVIAVDQFGSFAEVEELAAKDANAAEVRTFIEAHDNVYRDENDAEADKVANEFARLVHFKDTMDYRIKEVFHDAATGGSYSKRSRFDEEKYAVSLVGDLYDIEGVFEDATVWYKDVLVTPDVEVEDIVNFVHIDRYQDYIERGVLPRLYREKLVEQFIYDNNYSSLGRTYAREVEYIKIVNNDAYPSAAKSLINAFVDKYILDVNAADEVDFEVLANAWRGIDLSPDAVTLLETAFTGTSVPVTDADVLAQLAGPSVYYPQTQFGSIAKDYLKITDDRFTNDTGIESDFTNSNAYTKQVGLTIKSDSLKLEDYTNDGWYVKSGGLSELPEAIRSRLFNINVANEVGSIEAEDATHSYESGQYVRNLRGEFYLTPTTSEQGTDVRKDNFVIYDISSSTYYIIKVKEAVSTSKLSRLSDNSYPTLEREDIAKEVTHVLSAKDSYINNAYESYIKLYSVIYHDTTIYDYFKEQFPDLFDDED
;
A
#
# COMPACT_ATOMS: atom_id res chain seq x y z
N MET A 1 8.93 18.02 -24.23
CA MET A 1 9.93 18.25 -25.30
C MET A 1 10.71 16.96 -25.41
N THR A 2 10.53 16.21 -26.50
CA THR A 2 11.14 14.88 -26.69
C THR A 2 12.61 15.02 -27.06
N ASN A 3 13.49 14.95 -26.06
CA ASN A 3 14.84 14.46 -26.31
C ASN A 3 14.69 13.01 -26.76
N LYS A 4 14.73 12.77 -28.07
CA LYS A 4 15.04 11.42 -28.59
C LYS A 4 16.36 11.03 -27.94
N LYS A 5 16.38 10.01 -27.06
CA LYS A 5 17.62 9.29 -26.73
C LYS A 5 18.20 8.87 -28.09
N LYS A 6 19.28 9.53 -28.51
CA LYS A 6 19.89 9.27 -29.81
C LYS A 6 20.50 7.88 -29.75
N GLY A 7 20.00 6.97 -30.58
CA GLY A 7 20.62 5.67 -30.79
C GLY A 7 20.44 4.67 -29.69
N LEU A 8 19.20 4.25 -29.42
CA LEU A 8 18.91 2.95 -28.82
C LEU A 8 17.82 2.23 -29.66
N PHE A 9 18.07 0.98 -30.06
CA PHE A 9 17.21 0.05 -30.78
C PHE A 9 17.13 -1.25 -29.97
N LEU A 10 15.94 -1.74 -29.66
CA LEU A 10 15.78 -2.95 -28.85
C LEU A 10 15.47 -4.17 -29.73
N THR A 11 16.30 -5.20 -29.72
CA THR A 11 16.20 -6.43 -30.52
C THR A 11 15.49 -7.53 -29.73
N LEU A 12 14.33 -8.01 -30.21
CA LEU A 12 13.57 -9.10 -29.60
C LEU A 12 13.66 -10.38 -30.45
N VAL A 13 14.17 -11.46 -29.84
CA VAL A 13 14.21 -12.80 -30.43
C VAL A 13 13.56 -13.79 -29.45
N ALA A 14 12.39 -14.36 -29.79
CA ALA A 14 11.93 -15.55 -29.08
C ALA A 14 12.81 -16.71 -29.52
N ALA A 15 13.38 -17.44 -28.57
CA ALA A 15 13.91 -18.73 -28.93
C ALA A 15 12.78 -19.74 -29.03
N SER A 16 12.54 -20.18 -30.25
CA SER A 16 11.73 -21.35 -30.55
C SER A 16 12.24 -22.54 -29.73
N ALA A 17 11.49 -22.92 -28.69
CA ALA A 17 11.77 -24.07 -27.85
C ALA A 17 11.79 -25.35 -28.71
N PHE A 18 12.98 -25.87 -28.98
CA PHE A 18 13.11 -27.28 -29.33
C PHE A 18 12.96 -28.08 -28.03
N VAL A 19 11.77 -28.63 -27.80
CA VAL A 19 11.59 -29.71 -26.83
C VAL A 19 12.42 -30.90 -27.31
N LEU A 20 13.62 -31.06 -26.77
CA LEU A 20 14.32 -32.34 -26.76
C LEU A 20 14.39 -32.80 -25.31
N SER A 21 13.38 -33.57 -24.92
CA SER A 21 13.46 -34.43 -23.76
C SER A 21 14.55 -35.49 -23.99
N SER A 22 15.66 -35.38 -23.24
CA SER A 22 16.30 -36.45 -22.47
C SER A 22 17.82 -36.38 -22.50
N CYS A 23 18.39 -36.50 -21.29
CA CYS A 23 19.75 -36.88 -20.94
C CYS A 23 20.86 -35.83 -21.13
N ASN A 24 21.18 -35.21 -20.00
CA ASN A 24 22.47 -34.65 -19.57
C ASN A 24 23.23 -33.78 -20.58
N GLU A 25 23.24 -32.47 -20.27
CA GLU A 25 23.87 -31.34 -20.99
C GLU A 25 22.98 -30.69 -22.07
N VAL A 26 22.36 -29.57 -21.70
CA VAL A 26 21.72 -28.63 -22.65
C VAL A 26 22.81 -28.06 -23.56
N THR A 27 22.92 -28.56 -24.79
CA THR A 27 23.94 -28.17 -25.78
C THR A 27 23.33 -27.59 -27.05
N ALA A 28 22.30 -26.74 -26.91
CA ALA A 28 21.86 -25.90 -28.02
C ALA A 28 21.27 -24.58 -27.49
N LEU A 29 22.16 -23.63 -27.17
CA LEU A 29 21.78 -22.24 -26.97
C LEU A 29 21.43 -21.61 -28.34
N PRO A 30 20.44 -20.70 -28.42
CA PRO A 30 20.19 -19.93 -29.62
C PRO A 30 21.46 -19.23 -30.11
N LYS A 31 21.59 -19.03 -31.42
CA LYS A 31 22.74 -18.32 -32.00
C LYS A 31 22.93 -16.90 -31.46
N PHE A 32 21.87 -16.32 -30.91
CA PHE A 32 21.79 -14.95 -30.41
C PHE A 32 21.76 -14.90 -28.87
N TYR A 33 22.07 -16.00 -28.17
CA TYR A 33 21.93 -16.10 -26.70
C TYR A 33 22.76 -15.06 -25.93
N GLU A 34 23.93 -14.70 -26.46
CA GLU A 34 24.82 -13.69 -25.88
C GLU A 34 24.62 -12.30 -26.53
N ASP A 35 23.65 -12.17 -27.44
CA ASP A 35 23.44 -10.92 -28.18
C ASP A 35 22.78 -9.88 -27.27
N PRO A 36 23.13 -8.59 -27.43
CA PRO A 36 22.49 -7.52 -26.69
C PRO A 36 21.03 -7.34 -27.11
N ILE A 37 20.16 -7.18 -26.12
CA ILE A 37 18.74 -6.83 -26.26
C ILE A 37 18.62 -5.39 -26.77
N ILE A 38 19.53 -4.48 -26.47
CA ILE A 38 19.53 -3.06 -26.84
C ILE A 38 20.83 -2.72 -27.58
N LEU A 39 20.68 -2.12 -28.76
CA LEU A 39 21.71 -1.70 -29.70
C LEU A 39 21.70 -0.19 -29.88
N ASN A 40 22.81 0.42 -30.28
CA ASN A 40 22.84 1.83 -30.64
C ASN A 40 22.29 2.07 -32.06
N ASP A 41 22.12 3.35 -32.46
CA ASP A 41 21.67 3.74 -33.83
C ASP A 41 22.52 3.12 -34.96
N ASP A 42 23.78 2.78 -34.65
CA ASP A 42 24.75 2.20 -35.56
C ASP A 42 24.86 0.66 -35.49
N GLY A 43 23.98 0.01 -34.71
CA GLY A 43 23.95 -1.44 -34.52
C GLY A 43 25.03 -1.98 -33.57
N THR A 44 25.72 -1.12 -32.81
CA THR A 44 26.69 -1.54 -31.79
C THR A 44 26.04 -1.79 -30.43
N LYS A 45 26.69 -2.56 -29.54
CA LYS A 45 26.17 -2.83 -28.20
C LYS A 45 26.06 -1.54 -27.38
N THR A 46 24.90 -1.29 -26.77
CA THR A 46 24.71 -0.23 -25.77
C THR A 46 25.21 -0.70 -24.40
N ASP A 47 25.82 0.22 -23.64
CA ASP A 47 26.24 -0.02 -22.25
C ASP A 47 25.03 0.03 -21.30
N VAL A 48 24.18 -0.98 -21.42
CA VAL A 48 23.02 -1.22 -20.55
C VAL A 48 23.31 -2.46 -19.69
N TYR A 49 23.06 -2.36 -18.39
CA TYR A 49 23.23 -3.47 -17.46
C TYR A 49 22.32 -4.64 -17.84
N GLN A 50 22.84 -5.88 -17.76
CA GLN A 50 22.07 -7.08 -18.10
C GLN A 50 21.46 -7.09 -19.52
N ASN A 51 22.06 -6.35 -20.44
CA ASN A 51 21.67 -6.29 -21.83
C ASN A 51 22.11 -7.54 -22.62
N ILE A 52 21.44 -8.67 -22.38
CA ILE A 52 21.77 -9.98 -22.98
C ILE A 52 20.51 -10.84 -23.18
N MET A 53 20.36 -11.40 -24.37
CA MET A 53 19.20 -12.21 -24.77
C MET A 53 18.96 -13.46 -23.91
N SER A 54 19.97 -13.92 -23.17
CA SER A 54 19.85 -15.05 -22.25
C SER A 54 18.79 -14.82 -21.17
N LEU A 55 18.58 -13.58 -20.71
CA LEU A 55 17.55 -13.27 -19.70
C LEU A 55 16.13 -13.51 -20.24
N ILE A 56 15.89 -13.10 -21.49
CA ILE A 56 14.64 -13.37 -22.20
C ILE A 56 14.50 -14.88 -22.48
N TYR A 57 15.59 -15.56 -22.86
CA TYR A 57 15.59 -17.00 -23.13
C TYR A 57 15.25 -17.84 -21.90
N ASP A 58 15.91 -17.58 -20.78
CA ASP A 58 15.74 -18.33 -19.54
C ASP A 58 14.31 -18.11 -18.98
N ALA A 59 13.76 -16.90 -19.12
CA ALA A 59 12.37 -16.60 -18.76
C ALA A 59 11.33 -17.33 -19.66
N LEU A 60 11.65 -17.58 -20.93
CA LEU A 60 10.77 -18.16 -21.95
C LEU A 60 10.69 -19.69 -21.96
N THR A 61 11.68 -20.41 -21.43
CA THR A 61 11.72 -21.88 -21.49
C THR A 61 10.74 -22.60 -20.54
N SER A 62 9.89 -21.86 -19.80
CA SER A 62 9.09 -22.39 -18.69
C SER A 62 7.55 -22.39 -18.84
N SER A 63 6.90 -21.84 -19.88
CA SER A 63 5.42 -21.85 -19.97
C SER A 63 4.82 -21.49 -21.35
N SER A 64 3.49 -21.57 -21.50
CA SER A 64 2.72 -21.27 -22.74
C SER A 64 2.45 -19.78 -23.02
N ASP A 65 2.71 -18.85 -22.08
CA ASP A 65 2.45 -17.40 -22.19
C ASP A 65 3.69 -16.59 -22.62
N ASN A 66 4.42 -17.09 -23.60
CA ASN A 66 5.72 -16.57 -24.00
C ASN A 66 5.74 -15.09 -24.46
N PRO A 67 4.77 -14.57 -25.24
CA PRO A 67 4.83 -13.19 -25.72
C PRO A 67 4.64 -12.11 -24.64
N LYS A 68 3.80 -12.35 -23.63
CA LYS A 68 3.60 -11.40 -22.52
C LYS A 68 4.85 -11.28 -21.64
N LYS A 69 5.49 -12.40 -21.33
CA LYS A 69 6.75 -12.40 -20.56
C LYS A 69 7.85 -11.59 -21.25
N VAL A 70 7.92 -11.65 -22.59
CA VAL A 70 8.87 -10.85 -23.37
C VAL A 70 8.59 -9.35 -23.23
N LEU A 71 7.32 -8.94 -23.29
CA LEU A 71 6.93 -7.55 -23.07
C LEU A 71 7.30 -7.10 -21.65
N ASP A 72 6.98 -7.91 -20.64
CA ASP A 72 7.26 -7.60 -19.23
C ASP A 72 8.76 -7.47 -18.96
N GLU A 73 9.59 -8.33 -19.54
CA GLU A 73 11.04 -8.26 -19.42
C GLU A 73 11.61 -7.04 -20.15
N MET A 74 11.12 -6.77 -21.36
CA MET A 74 11.53 -5.59 -22.12
C MET A 74 11.20 -4.29 -21.37
N MET A 75 10.01 -4.20 -20.76
CA MET A 75 9.65 -3.05 -19.94
C MET A 75 10.52 -2.93 -18.69
N TYR A 76 10.92 -4.05 -18.09
CA TYR A 76 11.87 -4.03 -16.97
C TYR A 76 13.24 -3.48 -17.38
N VAL A 77 13.81 -3.96 -18.49
CA VAL A 77 15.10 -3.47 -19.01
C VAL A 77 15.02 -1.96 -19.32
N ILE A 78 13.94 -1.50 -19.95
CA ILE A 78 13.72 -0.07 -20.21
C ILE A 78 13.65 0.72 -18.89
N ALA A 79 12.94 0.20 -17.88
CA ALA A 79 12.86 0.85 -16.59
C ALA A 79 14.23 0.95 -15.90
N VAL A 80 15.06 -0.10 -15.94
CA VAL A 80 16.43 -0.06 -15.42
C VAL A 80 17.29 0.96 -16.17
N ASP A 81 17.13 1.12 -17.49
CA ASP A 81 17.83 2.19 -18.24
C ASP A 81 17.33 3.61 -17.87
N GLN A 82 16.06 3.74 -17.51
CA GLN A 82 15.48 5.03 -17.08
C GLN A 82 15.93 5.42 -15.66
N PHE A 83 15.84 4.50 -14.70
CA PHE A 83 16.04 4.77 -13.27
C PHE A 83 17.41 4.32 -12.74
N GLY A 84 18.16 3.51 -13.48
CA GLY A 84 19.33 2.79 -12.98
C GLY A 84 18.97 1.53 -12.21
N SER A 85 19.96 0.66 -11.96
CA SER A 85 19.76 -0.57 -11.20
C SER A 85 19.57 -0.28 -9.71
N PHE A 86 18.79 -1.09 -9.01
CA PHE A 86 18.43 -0.80 -7.62
C PHE A 86 19.65 -0.82 -6.69
N ALA A 87 20.57 -1.76 -6.91
CA ALA A 87 21.82 -1.85 -6.16
C ALA A 87 22.72 -0.61 -6.36
N GLU A 88 22.80 -0.08 -7.59
CA GLU A 88 23.56 1.14 -7.87
C GLU A 88 22.89 2.37 -7.23
N VAL A 89 21.56 2.48 -7.34
CA VAL A 89 20.77 3.53 -6.70
C VAL A 89 20.97 3.51 -5.17
N GLU A 90 20.90 2.34 -4.54
CA GLU A 90 21.09 2.18 -3.10
C GLU A 90 22.49 2.63 -2.67
N GLU A 91 23.53 2.21 -3.40
CA GLU A 91 24.91 2.60 -3.14
C GLU A 91 25.10 4.13 -3.26
N LEU A 92 24.53 4.73 -4.29
CA LEU A 92 24.67 6.17 -4.57
C LEU A 92 23.84 7.05 -3.63
N ALA A 93 22.65 6.61 -3.23
CA ALA A 93 21.80 7.31 -2.27
C ALA A 93 22.45 7.43 -0.88
N ALA A 94 23.40 6.55 -0.54
CA ALA A 94 24.17 6.61 0.69
C ALA A 94 25.40 7.56 0.63
N LYS A 95 25.70 8.15 -0.53
CA LYS A 95 26.87 9.03 -0.75
C LYS A 95 26.53 10.52 -0.60
N ASP A 96 27.56 11.37 -0.68
CA ASP A 96 27.37 12.82 -0.73
C ASP A 96 26.76 13.27 -2.07
N ALA A 97 25.83 14.22 -2.04
CA ALA A 97 25.17 14.75 -3.24
C ALA A 97 26.13 15.29 -4.31
N ASN A 98 27.35 15.70 -3.93
CA ASN A 98 28.39 16.22 -4.83
C ASN A 98 29.42 15.16 -5.24
N ALA A 99 29.30 13.91 -4.79
CA ALA A 99 30.20 12.84 -5.19
C ALA A 99 30.17 12.68 -6.72
N ALA A 100 31.35 12.56 -7.35
CA ALA A 100 31.46 12.54 -8.81
C ALA A 100 30.62 11.40 -9.45
N GLU A 101 30.55 10.25 -8.79
CA GLU A 101 29.76 9.09 -9.21
C GLU A 101 28.25 9.39 -9.18
N VAL A 102 27.76 10.03 -8.11
CA VAL A 102 26.35 10.48 -8.00
C VAL A 102 26.00 11.46 -9.11
N ARG A 103 26.87 12.44 -9.36
CA ARG A 103 26.65 13.44 -10.42
C ARG A 103 26.64 12.81 -11.80
N THR A 104 27.54 11.87 -12.07
CA THR A 104 27.62 11.14 -13.35
C THR A 104 26.37 10.28 -13.57
N PHE A 105 25.88 9.62 -12.52
CA PHE A 105 24.66 8.83 -12.57
C PHE A 105 23.42 9.70 -12.86
N ILE A 106 23.24 10.79 -12.13
CA ILE A 106 22.13 11.74 -12.36
C ILE A 106 22.19 12.34 -13.78
N GLU A 107 23.40 12.52 -14.34
CA GLU A 107 23.59 12.94 -15.73
C GLU A 107 23.15 11.89 -16.75
N ALA A 108 23.40 10.60 -16.47
CA ALA A 108 22.99 9.50 -17.33
C ALA A 108 21.47 9.24 -17.28
N HIS A 109 20.84 9.56 -16.15
CA HIS A 109 19.40 9.36 -15.89
C HIS A 109 18.65 10.70 -15.77
N ASP A 110 19.00 11.68 -16.61
CA ASP A 110 18.52 13.05 -16.51
C ASP A 110 16.99 13.19 -16.60
N ASN A 111 16.35 12.36 -17.43
CA ASN A 111 14.90 12.30 -17.61
C ASN A 111 14.11 11.94 -16.33
N VAL A 112 14.74 11.39 -15.29
CA VAL A 112 14.07 11.06 -14.02
C VAL A 112 14.48 12.04 -12.91
N TYR A 113 15.78 12.28 -12.77
CA TYR A 113 16.31 12.97 -11.58
C TYR A 113 16.49 14.48 -11.75
N ARG A 114 16.41 15.01 -12.97
CA ARG A 114 16.59 16.44 -13.23
C ARG A 114 15.28 17.10 -13.61
N ASP A 115 15.01 18.26 -13.03
CA ASP A 115 13.95 19.17 -13.49
C ASP A 115 14.57 20.50 -13.90
N GLU A 116 14.31 20.95 -15.13
CA GLU A 116 14.79 22.23 -15.66
C GLU A 116 14.20 23.44 -14.92
N ASN A 117 13.12 23.24 -14.16
CA ASN A 117 12.47 24.27 -13.35
C ASN A 117 13.12 24.43 -11.97
N ASP A 118 14.09 23.59 -11.60
CA ASP A 118 14.83 23.76 -10.35
C ASP A 118 15.61 25.08 -10.36
N ALA A 119 15.56 25.80 -9.23
CA ALA A 119 16.42 26.96 -9.05
C ALA A 119 17.89 26.52 -9.04
N GLU A 120 18.76 27.28 -9.71
CA GLU A 120 20.19 26.94 -9.84
C GLU A 120 20.88 26.68 -8.49
N ALA A 121 20.46 27.38 -7.43
CA ALA A 121 21.01 27.22 -6.09
C ALA A 121 20.64 25.87 -5.43
N ASP A 122 19.48 25.31 -5.79
CA ASP A 122 18.90 24.12 -5.15
C ASP A 122 19.03 22.87 -6.03
N LYS A 123 19.43 23.03 -7.29
CA LYS A 123 19.47 21.98 -8.31
C LYS A 123 20.17 20.70 -7.86
N VAL A 124 21.39 20.80 -7.31
CA VAL A 124 22.14 19.62 -6.85
C VAL A 124 21.42 18.91 -5.70
N ALA A 125 20.83 19.67 -4.78
CA ALA A 125 20.11 19.11 -3.64
C ALA A 125 18.80 18.44 -4.08
N ASN A 126 18.03 19.07 -4.97
CA ASN A 126 16.77 18.53 -5.49
C ASN A 126 17.02 17.27 -6.33
N GLU A 127 18.01 17.28 -7.22
CA GLU A 127 18.37 16.10 -8.02
C GLU A 127 18.78 14.91 -7.13
N PHE A 128 19.55 15.16 -6.07
CA PHE A 128 19.91 14.11 -5.10
C PHE A 128 18.71 13.67 -4.26
N ALA A 129 17.83 14.59 -3.85
CA ALA A 129 16.61 14.25 -3.12
C ALA A 129 15.69 13.33 -3.95
N ARG A 130 15.60 13.53 -5.27
CA ARG A 130 14.83 12.62 -6.15
C ARG A 130 15.45 11.22 -6.24
N LEU A 131 16.78 11.10 -6.21
CA LEU A 131 17.47 9.81 -6.16
C LEU A 131 17.14 9.08 -4.86
N VAL A 132 17.29 9.76 -3.72
CA VAL A 132 16.98 9.22 -2.39
C VAL A 132 15.50 8.83 -2.30
N HIS A 133 14.59 9.69 -2.76
CA HIS A 133 13.17 9.37 -2.81
C HIS A 133 12.89 8.12 -3.65
N PHE A 134 13.50 7.97 -4.83
CA PHE A 134 13.29 6.77 -5.65
C PHE A 134 13.74 5.51 -4.90
N LYS A 135 14.91 5.55 -4.25
CA LYS A 135 15.40 4.45 -3.41
C LYS A 135 14.40 4.13 -2.30
N ASP A 136 13.98 5.13 -1.52
CA ASP A 136 13.12 4.93 -0.35
C ASP A 136 11.74 4.41 -0.73
N THR A 137 11.18 4.87 -1.86
CA THR A 137 9.92 4.30 -2.35
C THR A 137 10.07 2.85 -2.81
N MET A 138 11.19 2.49 -3.44
CA MET A 138 11.44 1.09 -3.84
C MET A 138 11.60 0.19 -2.61
N ASP A 139 12.35 0.64 -1.60
CA ASP A 139 12.48 -0.05 -0.30
C ASP A 139 11.14 -0.27 0.38
N TYR A 140 10.32 0.78 0.46
CA TYR A 140 8.99 0.71 1.05
C TYR A 140 8.14 -0.36 0.34
N ARG A 141 8.10 -0.32 -1.00
CA ARG A 141 7.31 -1.28 -1.79
C ARG A 141 7.83 -2.70 -1.73
N ILE A 142 9.14 -2.90 -1.57
CA ILE A 142 9.69 -4.24 -1.31
C ILE A 142 9.14 -4.75 0.01
N LYS A 143 9.18 -3.95 1.08
CA LYS A 143 8.63 -4.31 2.39
C LYS A 143 7.12 -4.55 2.33
N GLU A 144 6.39 -3.75 1.57
CA GLU A 144 4.95 -3.89 1.35
C GLU A 144 4.59 -5.27 0.80
N VAL A 145 5.38 -5.83 -0.14
CA VAL A 145 5.17 -7.21 -0.63
C VAL A 145 5.23 -8.24 0.50
N PHE A 146 6.18 -8.10 1.42
CA PHE A 146 6.31 -9.02 2.57
C PHE A 146 5.23 -8.76 3.61
N HIS A 147 4.84 -7.50 3.80
CA HIS A 147 3.76 -7.11 4.71
C HIS A 147 2.43 -7.72 4.25
N ASP A 148 2.07 -7.55 2.99
CA ASP A 148 0.88 -8.15 2.37
C ASP A 148 0.89 -9.68 2.47
N ALA A 149 2.06 -10.31 2.26
CA ALA A 149 2.20 -11.75 2.39
C ALA A 149 1.99 -12.23 3.84
N ALA A 150 2.42 -11.43 4.82
CA ALA A 150 2.31 -11.74 6.23
C ALA A 150 0.90 -11.49 6.79
N THR A 151 0.20 -10.46 6.30
CA THR A 151 -1.14 -10.06 6.77
C THR A 151 -2.27 -10.77 6.03
N GLY A 152 -2.10 -11.06 4.72
CA GLY A 152 -3.17 -11.61 3.85
C GLY A 152 -3.02 -13.08 3.44
N GLY A 153 -1.96 -13.77 3.88
CA GLY A 153 -1.48 -14.99 3.22
C GLY A 153 -2.15 -16.33 3.58
N SER A 154 -2.09 -17.26 2.62
CA SER A 154 -2.31 -18.72 2.78
C SER A 154 -1.26 -19.41 3.68
N TYR A 155 -0.23 -18.66 4.06
CA TYR A 155 0.87 -19.08 4.92
C TYR A 155 0.55 -18.92 6.40
N SER A 156 -0.62 -18.36 6.70
CA SER A 156 -1.13 -18.29 8.05
C SER A 156 -1.84 -19.59 8.46
N LYS A 157 -1.69 -19.97 9.73
CA LYS A 157 -2.53 -20.99 10.36
C LYS A 157 -3.18 -20.39 11.58
N ARG A 158 -4.52 -20.39 11.62
CA ARG A 158 -5.30 -19.75 12.69
C ARG A 158 -4.87 -18.30 12.90
N SER A 159 -4.82 -17.54 11.80
CA SER A 159 -4.49 -16.11 11.81
C SER A 159 -3.05 -15.77 12.20
N ARG A 160 -2.15 -16.78 12.27
CA ARG A 160 -0.75 -16.58 12.61
C ARG A 160 0.16 -16.92 11.44
N PHE A 161 0.96 -15.96 11.02
CA PHE A 161 1.93 -16.06 9.95
C PHE A 161 3.07 -17.01 10.31
N ASP A 162 3.55 -17.76 9.31
CA ASP A 162 4.67 -18.69 9.41
C ASP A 162 5.63 -18.42 8.24
N GLU A 163 6.74 -17.77 8.57
CA GLU A 163 7.75 -17.35 7.60
C GLU A 163 8.36 -18.56 6.88
N GLU A 164 8.58 -19.68 7.58
CA GLU A 164 9.16 -20.88 6.98
C GLU A 164 8.23 -21.45 5.89
N LYS A 165 6.92 -21.43 6.11
CA LYS A 165 5.97 -21.87 5.08
C LYS A 165 5.99 -20.97 3.85
N TYR A 166 6.10 -19.66 4.06
CA TYR A 166 6.23 -18.70 2.97
C TYR A 166 7.55 -18.88 2.20
N ALA A 167 8.67 -19.06 2.90
CA ALA A 167 9.96 -19.35 2.29
C ALA A 167 9.93 -20.66 1.48
N VAL A 168 9.34 -21.73 2.04
CA VAL A 168 9.19 -23.01 1.34
C VAL A 168 8.32 -22.90 0.10
N SER A 169 7.27 -22.05 0.10
CA SER A 169 6.47 -21.85 -1.11
C SER A 169 7.27 -21.17 -2.22
N LEU A 170 8.08 -20.16 -1.89
CA LEU A 170 8.93 -19.48 -2.87
C LEU A 170 10.03 -20.39 -3.42
N VAL A 171 10.58 -21.28 -2.61
CA VAL A 171 11.49 -22.34 -3.10
C VAL A 171 10.78 -23.30 -4.05
N GLY A 172 9.50 -23.60 -3.80
CA GLY A 172 8.64 -24.33 -4.72
C GLY A 172 8.50 -23.66 -6.09
N ASP A 173 8.56 -22.33 -6.12
CA ASP A 173 8.57 -21.48 -7.32
C ASP A 173 9.98 -21.26 -7.90
N LEU A 174 10.98 -22.00 -7.39
CA LEU A 174 12.38 -21.98 -7.82
C LEU A 174 13.16 -20.71 -7.48
N TYR A 175 12.77 -20.00 -6.41
CA TYR A 175 13.60 -18.96 -5.81
C TYR A 175 14.61 -19.55 -4.83
N ASP A 176 15.82 -18.98 -4.80
CA ASP A 176 16.84 -19.33 -3.82
C ASP A 176 16.63 -18.51 -2.54
N ILE A 177 16.28 -19.18 -1.44
CA ILE A 177 16.01 -18.54 -0.16
C ILE A 177 17.01 -19.03 0.86
N GLU A 178 17.77 -18.10 1.44
CA GLU A 178 18.84 -18.43 2.37
C GLU A 178 18.30 -19.19 3.60
N GLY A 179 18.96 -20.31 3.94
CA GLY A 179 18.69 -21.07 5.15
C GLY A 179 17.49 -22.03 5.13
N VAL A 180 16.70 -22.12 4.05
CA VAL A 180 15.50 -23.01 4.01
C VAL A 180 15.82 -24.49 4.19
N PHE A 181 16.96 -24.94 3.66
CA PHE A 181 17.40 -26.33 3.74
C PHE A 181 18.40 -26.59 4.86
N GLU A 182 18.63 -25.61 5.73
CA GLU A 182 19.57 -25.70 6.84
C GLU A 182 18.84 -25.99 8.15
N ASP A 183 19.19 -27.10 8.81
CA ASP A 183 18.53 -27.57 10.03
C ASP A 183 18.64 -26.59 11.23
N ALA A 184 19.51 -25.58 11.16
CA ALA A 184 19.80 -24.63 12.24
C ALA A 184 19.17 -23.23 12.02
N THR A 185 18.48 -23.00 10.91
CA THR A 185 17.92 -21.69 10.59
C THR A 185 16.74 -21.37 11.50
N VAL A 186 16.77 -20.17 12.09
CA VAL A 186 15.67 -19.66 12.91
C VAL A 186 14.72 -18.85 12.03
N TRP A 187 13.45 -19.22 12.05
CA TRP A 187 12.36 -18.58 11.32
C TRP A 187 11.36 -17.97 12.30
N TYR A 188 10.70 -16.89 11.90
CA TYR A 188 9.53 -16.38 12.62
C TYR A 188 8.33 -17.32 12.39
N LYS A 189 7.86 -17.97 13.47
CA LYS A 189 6.77 -18.95 13.42
C LYS A 189 5.64 -18.55 14.35
N ASP A 190 4.40 -18.81 13.91
CA ASP A 190 3.17 -18.56 14.66
C ASP A 190 3.02 -17.09 15.14
N VAL A 191 3.45 -16.14 14.30
CA VAL A 191 3.43 -14.71 14.63
C VAL A 191 2.12 -14.07 14.19
N LEU A 192 1.55 -13.24 15.06
CA LEU A 192 0.35 -12.46 14.73
C LEU A 192 0.80 -11.09 14.23
N VAL A 193 0.51 -10.77 12.97
CA VAL A 193 0.79 -9.46 12.37
C VAL A 193 -0.54 -8.71 12.31
N THR A 194 -0.74 -7.78 13.24
CA THR A 194 -1.98 -7.03 13.37
C THR A 194 -2.01 -5.82 12.43
N PRO A 195 -3.18 -5.23 12.13
CA PRO A 195 -3.30 -4.15 11.16
C PRO A 195 -2.53 -2.87 11.52
N ASP A 196 -2.26 -2.67 12.81
CA ASP A 196 -1.45 -1.56 13.34
C ASP A 196 0.06 -1.71 13.10
N VAL A 197 0.51 -2.87 12.58
CA VAL A 197 1.91 -3.05 12.19
C VAL A 197 2.17 -2.28 10.89
N GLU A 198 3.02 -1.26 10.98
CA GLU A 198 3.47 -0.49 9.81
C GLU A 198 4.29 -1.36 8.84
N VAL A 199 4.28 -0.99 7.56
CA VAL A 199 5.02 -1.69 6.49
C VAL A 199 6.52 -1.76 6.82
N GLU A 200 7.07 -0.69 7.37
CA GLU A 200 8.46 -0.56 7.78
C GLU A 200 8.87 -1.57 8.84
N ASP A 201 7.94 -1.91 9.73
CA ASP A 201 8.16 -2.80 10.87
C ASP A 201 8.10 -4.28 10.50
N ILE A 202 7.77 -4.62 9.25
CA ILE A 202 7.70 -6.02 8.79
C ILE A 202 9.03 -6.77 8.96
N VAL A 203 10.15 -6.05 8.99
CA VAL A 203 11.49 -6.60 9.27
C VAL A 203 11.58 -7.29 10.63
N ASN A 204 10.67 -6.99 11.56
CA ASN A 204 10.58 -7.65 12.87
C ASN A 204 9.83 -8.99 12.80
N PHE A 205 9.23 -9.31 11.65
CA PHE A 205 8.37 -10.46 11.40
C PHE A 205 8.85 -11.33 10.22
N VAL A 206 9.76 -10.80 9.39
CA VAL A 206 10.34 -11.46 8.22
C VAL A 206 11.82 -11.09 8.10
N HIS A 207 12.70 -12.07 7.90
CA HIS A 207 14.11 -11.88 7.59
C HIS A 207 14.29 -11.54 6.10
N ILE A 208 13.93 -10.31 5.70
CA ILE A 208 13.94 -9.87 4.29
C ILE A 208 15.30 -10.12 3.61
N ASP A 209 16.39 -10.02 4.34
CA ASP A 209 17.76 -10.28 3.87
C ASP A 209 17.95 -11.67 3.26
N ARG A 210 17.15 -12.66 3.65
CA ARG A 210 17.21 -14.03 3.11
C ARG A 210 16.53 -14.22 1.76
N TYR A 211 15.81 -13.20 1.27
CA TYR A 211 14.97 -13.28 0.08
C TYR A 211 15.56 -12.54 -1.12
N GLN A 212 16.86 -12.25 -1.16
CA GLN A 212 17.47 -11.44 -2.22
C GLN A 212 17.17 -11.96 -3.63
N ASP A 213 17.26 -13.27 -3.89
CA ASP A 213 16.94 -13.82 -5.21
C ASP A 213 15.47 -13.60 -5.60
N TYR A 214 14.55 -13.73 -4.64
CA TYR A 214 13.13 -13.43 -4.87
C TYR A 214 12.89 -11.93 -5.08
N ILE A 215 13.59 -11.07 -4.33
CA ILE A 215 13.53 -9.62 -4.50
C ILE A 215 14.02 -9.25 -5.91
N GLU A 216 15.18 -9.75 -6.32
CA GLU A 216 15.81 -9.44 -7.61
C GLU A 216 15.03 -9.97 -8.80
N ARG A 217 14.57 -11.23 -8.77
CA ARG A 217 13.92 -11.87 -9.93
C ARG A 217 12.40 -11.81 -9.92
N GLY A 218 11.78 -11.66 -8.75
CA GLY A 218 10.33 -11.66 -8.57
C GLY A 218 9.76 -10.26 -8.34
N VAL A 219 10.32 -9.53 -7.37
CA VAL A 219 9.74 -8.27 -6.89
C VAL A 219 10.16 -7.07 -7.73
N LEU A 220 11.47 -6.84 -7.87
CA LEU A 220 12.01 -5.67 -8.57
C LEU A 220 11.47 -5.53 -10.00
N PRO A 221 11.40 -6.58 -10.85
CA PRO A 221 10.91 -6.41 -12.21
C PRO A 221 9.48 -5.86 -12.26
N ARG A 222 8.63 -6.29 -11.32
CA ARG A 222 7.26 -5.76 -11.20
C ARG A 222 7.27 -4.29 -10.75
N LEU A 223 8.00 -3.96 -9.69
CA LEU A 223 8.06 -2.60 -9.15
C LEU A 223 8.64 -1.59 -10.16
N TYR A 224 9.68 -1.97 -10.90
CA TYR A 224 10.25 -1.14 -11.95
C TYR A 224 9.25 -0.85 -13.08
N ARG A 225 8.45 -1.85 -13.48
CA ARG A 225 7.38 -1.63 -14.47
C ARG A 225 6.31 -0.67 -13.95
N GLU A 226 5.92 -0.79 -12.69
CA GLU A 226 4.98 0.13 -12.05
C GLU A 226 5.56 1.57 -12.01
N LYS A 227 6.84 1.71 -11.64
CA LYS A 227 7.55 3.00 -11.65
C LYS A 227 7.64 3.62 -13.04
N LEU A 228 7.83 2.81 -14.07
CA LEU A 228 7.85 3.26 -15.45
C LEU A 228 6.50 3.89 -15.85
N VAL A 229 5.39 3.26 -15.46
CA VAL A 229 4.04 3.80 -15.71
C VAL A 229 3.80 5.08 -14.91
N GLU A 230 4.22 5.12 -13.64
CA GLU A 230 4.13 6.32 -12.79
C GLU A 230 4.86 7.50 -13.40
N GLN A 231 6.11 7.30 -13.82
CA GLN A 231 6.94 8.32 -14.47
C GLN A 231 6.30 8.81 -15.77
N PHE A 232 5.75 7.92 -16.59
CA PHE A 232 5.02 8.31 -17.80
C PHE A 232 3.84 9.22 -17.49
N ILE A 233 3.02 8.88 -16.49
CA ILE A 233 1.87 9.71 -16.07
C ILE A 233 2.37 11.05 -15.53
N TYR A 234 3.44 11.04 -14.73
CA TYR A 234 4.03 12.24 -14.15
C TYR A 234 4.50 13.20 -15.26
N ASP A 235 5.22 12.70 -16.27
CA ASP A 235 5.80 13.53 -17.33
C ASP A 235 4.76 14.02 -18.35
N ASN A 236 3.84 13.15 -18.77
CA ASN A 236 2.93 13.44 -19.87
C ASN A 236 1.59 14.01 -19.40
N ASN A 237 1.18 13.66 -18.19
CA ASN A 237 -0.16 13.96 -17.68
C ASN A 237 -0.16 14.87 -16.44
N TYR A 238 0.98 15.47 -16.07
CA TYR A 238 1.12 16.35 -14.90
C TYR A 238 -0.03 17.37 -14.75
N SER A 239 -0.34 18.09 -15.83
CA SER A 239 -1.37 19.15 -15.83
C SER A 239 -2.79 18.64 -15.58
N SER A 240 -3.02 17.32 -15.68
CA SER A 240 -4.30 16.68 -15.41
C SER A 240 -4.39 16.14 -13.98
N LEU A 241 -3.27 15.97 -13.27
CA LEU A 241 -3.24 15.40 -11.92
C LEU A 241 -4.09 16.21 -10.94
N GLY A 242 -4.06 17.53 -11.03
CA GLY A 242 -4.90 18.42 -10.21
C GLY A 242 -6.42 18.33 -10.47
N ARG A 243 -6.85 17.52 -11.45
CA ARG A 243 -8.26 17.27 -11.81
C ARG A 243 -8.70 15.82 -11.53
N THR A 244 -7.83 15.02 -10.93
CA THR A 244 -8.10 13.61 -10.56
C THR A 244 -8.98 13.50 -9.31
N TYR A 245 -9.15 14.61 -8.58
CA TYR A 245 -9.77 14.64 -7.25
C TYR A 245 -9.08 13.71 -6.26
N ALA A 246 -7.76 13.56 -6.36
CA ALA A 246 -7.02 12.76 -5.40
C ALA A 246 -7.15 13.32 -3.97
N ARG A 247 -7.29 12.41 -3.00
CA ARG A 247 -7.41 12.70 -1.57
C ARG A 247 -6.50 11.75 -0.81
N GLU A 248 -5.79 12.26 0.17
CA GLU A 248 -5.19 11.47 1.23
C GLU A 248 -6.17 11.45 2.39
N VAL A 249 -6.58 10.25 2.80
CA VAL A 249 -7.72 10.06 3.70
C VAL A 249 -7.40 8.99 4.71
N GLU A 250 -7.65 9.33 5.97
CA GLU A 250 -7.66 8.39 7.08
C GLU A 250 -9.08 8.33 7.64
N TYR A 251 -9.67 7.16 7.81
CA TYR A 251 -10.97 7.06 8.45
C TYR A 251 -11.09 5.83 9.33
N ILE A 252 -11.99 5.92 10.30
CA ILE A 252 -12.40 4.80 11.14
C ILE A 252 -13.87 4.49 10.93
N LYS A 253 -14.19 3.19 10.86
CA LYS A 253 -15.57 2.67 10.77
C LYS A 253 -15.89 1.82 12.00
N ILE A 254 -16.96 2.14 12.73
CA ILE A 254 -17.41 1.36 13.89
C ILE A 254 -18.87 0.95 13.72
N VAL A 255 -19.09 -0.35 13.52
CA VAL A 255 -20.42 -0.95 13.40
C VAL A 255 -21.07 -1.06 14.78
N ASN A 256 -22.37 -0.77 14.90
CA ASN A 256 -23.09 -0.96 16.16
C ASN A 256 -23.05 -2.41 16.64
N ASN A 257 -22.98 -2.60 17.95
CA ASN A 257 -23.18 -3.90 18.58
C ASN A 257 -24.68 -4.10 18.85
N ASP A 258 -25.30 -5.10 18.21
CA ASP A 258 -26.74 -5.37 18.37
C ASP A 258 -27.15 -5.71 19.82
N ALA A 259 -26.26 -6.34 20.60
CA ALA A 259 -26.51 -6.63 22.00
C ALA A 259 -26.39 -5.38 22.90
N TYR A 260 -25.67 -4.35 22.43
CA TYR A 260 -25.47 -3.08 23.12
C TYR A 260 -25.62 -1.90 22.13
N PRO A 261 -26.86 -1.56 21.71
CA PRO A 261 -27.09 -0.65 20.58
C PRO A 261 -26.58 0.80 20.77
N SER A 262 -26.25 1.20 22.00
CA SER A 262 -25.67 2.51 22.30
C SER A 262 -24.14 2.49 22.45
N ALA A 263 -23.50 1.31 22.39
CA ALA A 263 -22.09 1.14 22.72
C ALA A 263 -21.17 1.91 21.78
N ALA A 264 -21.33 1.75 20.46
CA ALA A 264 -20.50 2.43 19.48
C ALA A 264 -20.63 3.96 19.62
N LYS A 265 -21.87 4.46 19.71
CA LYS A 265 -22.12 5.90 19.90
C LYS A 265 -21.46 6.44 21.17
N SER A 266 -21.58 5.74 22.30
CA SER A 266 -20.96 6.15 23.56
C SER A 266 -19.43 6.18 23.45
N LEU A 267 -18.83 5.19 22.80
CA LEU A 267 -17.39 5.10 22.63
C LEU A 267 -16.85 6.21 21.73
N ILE A 268 -17.50 6.43 20.59
CA ILE A 268 -17.15 7.50 19.64
C ILE A 268 -17.27 8.87 20.30
N ASN A 269 -18.34 9.11 21.04
CA ASN A 269 -18.52 10.39 21.74
C ASN A 269 -17.42 10.64 22.76
N ALA A 270 -17.01 9.62 23.52
CA ALA A 270 -15.91 9.73 24.47
C ALA A 270 -14.57 10.00 23.75
N PHE A 271 -14.34 9.38 22.59
CA PHE A 271 -13.14 9.59 21.79
C PHE A 271 -13.09 11.02 21.24
N VAL A 272 -14.19 11.45 20.62
CA VAL A 272 -14.34 12.80 20.06
C VAL A 272 -14.13 13.85 21.14
N ASP A 273 -14.71 13.68 22.33
CA ASP A 273 -14.52 14.62 23.44
C ASP A 273 -13.06 14.73 23.85
N LYS A 274 -12.39 13.60 24.06
CA LYS A 274 -11.04 13.57 24.66
C LYS A 274 -9.93 13.88 23.66
N TYR A 275 -10.02 13.34 22.45
CA TYR A 275 -8.92 13.36 21.47
C TYR A 275 -9.14 14.37 20.34
N ILE A 276 -10.38 14.77 20.05
CA ILE A 276 -10.66 15.73 18.97
C ILE A 276 -11.01 17.11 19.52
N LEU A 277 -11.96 17.20 20.45
CA LEU A 277 -12.51 18.48 20.91
C LEU A 277 -11.87 19.05 22.18
N ASP A 278 -11.17 18.25 22.99
CA ASP A 278 -10.48 18.74 24.19
C ASP A 278 -9.38 19.75 23.80
N VAL A 279 -9.30 20.86 24.50
CA VAL A 279 -8.30 21.91 24.24
C VAL A 279 -6.85 21.46 24.48
N ASN A 280 -6.64 20.37 25.22
CA ASN A 280 -5.35 19.76 25.53
C ASN A 280 -5.15 18.42 24.81
N ALA A 281 -6.01 18.07 23.86
CA ALA A 281 -5.77 16.90 23.03
C ALA A 281 -4.48 17.06 22.23
N ALA A 282 -3.87 15.93 21.88
CA ALA A 282 -2.68 15.91 21.03
C ALA A 282 -2.95 16.61 19.69
N ASP A 283 -1.87 17.10 19.08
CA ASP A 283 -1.93 17.75 17.78
C ASP A 283 -2.39 16.76 16.69
N GLU A 284 -1.89 15.53 16.75
CA GLU A 284 -2.28 14.43 15.87
C GLU A 284 -3.27 13.49 16.55
N VAL A 285 -4.36 13.17 15.85
CA VAL A 285 -5.40 12.26 16.34
C VAL A 285 -5.17 10.87 15.77
N ASP A 286 -4.89 9.91 16.65
CA ASP A 286 -4.71 8.50 16.31
C ASP A 286 -6.03 7.73 16.44
N PHE A 287 -6.57 7.25 15.31
CA PHE A 287 -7.79 6.44 15.30
C PHE A 287 -7.59 5.01 15.82
N GLU A 288 -6.36 4.51 15.91
CA GLU A 288 -6.09 3.17 16.43
C GLU A 288 -6.42 3.08 17.92
N VAL A 289 -6.37 4.18 18.68
CA VAL A 289 -6.87 4.23 20.06
C VAL A 289 -8.36 3.85 20.15
N LEU A 290 -9.18 4.35 19.21
CA LEU A 290 -10.60 4.02 19.15
C LEU A 290 -10.84 2.60 18.65
N ALA A 291 -10.08 2.14 17.66
CA ALA A 291 -10.13 0.77 17.16
C ALA A 291 -9.74 -0.25 18.25
N ASN A 292 -8.62 -0.05 18.93
CA ASN A 292 -8.15 -0.87 20.06
C ASN A 292 -9.19 -0.93 21.20
N ALA A 293 -9.78 0.21 21.55
CA ALA A 293 -10.86 0.25 22.55
C ALA A 293 -12.09 -0.56 22.10
N TRP A 294 -12.50 -0.45 20.83
CA TRP A 294 -13.64 -1.18 20.30
C TRP A 294 -13.41 -2.69 20.22
N ARG A 295 -12.20 -3.11 19.83
CA ARG A 295 -11.76 -4.51 19.90
C ARG A 295 -11.86 -5.01 21.33
N GLY A 296 -11.36 -4.25 22.31
CA GLY A 296 -11.49 -4.58 23.73
C GLY A 296 -10.51 -5.65 24.23
N ILE A 297 -9.42 -5.87 23.50
CA ILE A 297 -8.36 -6.86 23.75
C ILE A 297 -7.00 -6.19 23.52
N ASP A 298 -5.95 -6.64 24.22
CA ASP A 298 -4.60 -6.03 24.18
C ASP A 298 -4.67 -4.50 24.36
N LEU A 299 -5.40 -4.07 25.39
CA LEU A 299 -5.79 -2.67 25.56
C LEU A 299 -4.61 -1.78 25.94
N SER A 300 -4.38 -0.73 25.15
CA SER A 300 -3.46 0.35 25.51
C SER A 300 -3.99 1.18 26.69
N PRO A 301 -3.12 1.90 27.44
CA PRO A 301 -3.58 2.77 28.53
C PRO A 301 -4.61 3.82 28.10
N ASP A 302 -4.48 4.34 26.88
CA ASP A 302 -5.42 5.30 26.31
C ASP A 302 -6.77 4.67 25.96
N ALA A 303 -6.76 3.46 25.38
CA ALA A 303 -7.97 2.70 25.12
C ALA A 303 -8.72 2.32 26.41
N VAL A 304 -8.00 1.95 27.48
CA VAL A 304 -8.60 1.72 28.81
C VAL A 304 -9.30 2.98 29.31
N THR A 305 -8.60 4.12 29.27
CA THR A 305 -9.18 5.41 29.73
C THR A 305 -10.43 5.77 28.93
N LEU A 306 -10.41 5.52 27.63
CA LEU A 306 -11.53 5.75 26.74
C LEU A 306 -12.72 4.84 27.10
N LEU A 307 -12.50 3.55 27.35
CA LEU A 307 -13.52 2.61 27.76
C LEU A 307 -14.13 2.92 29.13
N GLU A 308 -13.33 3.35 30.10
CA GLU A 308 -13.82 3.76 31.43
C GLU A 308 -14.72 4.99 31.36
N THR A 309 -14.42 5.90 30.43
CA THR A 309 -15.22 7.10 30.14
C THR A 309 -16.51 6.73 29.41
N ALA A 310 -16.42 5.90 28.37
CA ALA A 310 -17.57 5.51 27.56
C ALA A 310 -18.55 4.59 28.29
N PHE A 311 -18.04 3.68 29.12
CA PHE A 311 -18.79 2.58 29.73
C PHE A 311 -18.61 2.54 31.26
N THR A 312 -18.73 3.70 31.91
CA THR A 312 -18.50 3.88 33.35
C THR A 312 -19.21 2.84 34.22
N GLY A 313 -18.43 2.11 35.02
CA GLY A 313 -18.94 1.14 36.01
C GLY A 313 -19.45 -0.18 35.43
N THR A 314 -19.14 -0.48 34.17
CA THR A 314 -19.63 -1.69 33.50
C THR A 314 -18.58 -2.77 33.26
N SER A 315 -17.32 -2.51 33.59
CA SER A 315 -16.25 -3.50 33.47
C SER A 315 -16.51 -4.71 34.37
N VAL A 316 -16.12 -5.89 33.89
CA VAL A 316 -16.34 -7.17 34.57
C VAL A 316 -14.99 -7.77 34.94
N PRO A 317 -14.70 -7.98 36.24
CA PRO A 317 -13.47 -8.64 36.68
C PRO A 317 -13.36 -10.08 36.17
N VAL A 318 -12.16 -10.46 35.72
CA VAL A 318 -11.87 -11.79 35.20
C VAL A 318 -10.94 -12.53 36.15
N THR A 319 -11.33 -13.74 36.52
CA THR A 319 -10.48 -14.70 37.25
C THR A 319 -10.14 -15.94 36.44
N ASP A 320 -10.79 -16.13 35.29
CA ASP A 320 -10.54 -17.24 34.39
C ASP A 320 -9.18 -17.06 33.69
N ALA A 321 -8.30 -18.07 33.79
CA ALA A 321 -6.94 -17.98 33.31
C ALA A 321 -6.85 -17.93 31.77
N ASP A 322 -7.78 -18.57 31.07
CA ASP A 322 -7.77 -18.61 29.61
C ASP A 322 -8.15 -17.23 29.04
N VAL A 323 -9.17 -16.59 29.63
CA VAL A 323 -9.57 -15.22 29.25
C VAL A 323 -8.51 -14.18 29.64
N LEU A 324 -7.92 -14.30 30.84
CA LEU A 324 -6.83 -13.42 31.27
C LEU A 324 -5.62 -13.50 30.34
N ALA A 325 -5.30 -14.69 29.82
CA ALA A 325 -4.21 -14.87 28.87
C ALA A 325 -4.45 -14.14 27.53
N GLN A 326 -5.71 -13.98 27.12
CA GLN A 326 -6.03 -13.26 25.88
C GLN A 326 -6.04 -11.74 26.04
N LEU A 327 -6.41 -11.21 27.22
CA LEU A 327 -6.57 -9.77 27.44
C LEU A 327 -5.25 -8.98 27.32
N ALA A 328 -4.13 -9.59 27.71
CA ALA A 328 -2.79 -8.97 27.77
C ALA A 328 -2.78 -7.53 28.34
N GLY A 329 -3.67 -7.24 29.29
CA GLY A 329 -3.98 -5.89 29.75
C GLY A 329 -4.68 -5.91 31.12
N PRO A 330 -5.67 -5.03 31.38
CA PRO A 330 -6.34 -5.00 32.67
C PRO A 330 -7.09 -6.32 32.93
N SER A 331 -7.20 -6.74 34.20
CA SER A 331 -7.90 -7.97 34.60
C SER A 331 -9.43 -7.85 34.57
N VAL A 332 -9.94 -7.07 33.61
CA VAL A 332 -11.36 -6.82 33.37
C VAL A 332 -11.63 -6.86 31.88
N TYR A 333 -12.85 -7.25 31.49
CA TYR A 333 -13.36 -7.01 30.13
C TYR A 333 -14.56 -6.06 30.17
N TYR A 334 -14.88 -5.48 29.02
CA TYR A 334 -16.01 -4.56 28.85
C TYR A 334 -17.08 -5.23 27.99
N PRO A 335 -18.24 -5.66 28.54
CA PRO A 335 -19.23 -6.46 27.79
C PRO A 335 -19.71 -5.86 26.46
N GLN A 336 -19.59 -4.54 26.31
CA GLN A 336 -20.02 -3.77 25.14
C GLN A 336 -19.06 -3.91 23.94
N THR A 337 -17.80 -4.28 24.17
CA THR A 337 -16.79 -4.44 23.12
C THR A 337 -16.92 -5.78 22.42
N GLN A 338 -16.19 -5.95 21.30
CA GLN A 338 -16.19 -7.21 20.56
C GLN A 338 -15.62 -8.35 21.41
N PHE A 339 -14.46 -8.14 22.02
CA PHE A 339 -13.87 -9.15 22.91
C PHE A 339 -14.73 -9.38 24.15
N GLY A 340 -15.38 -8.35 24.68
CA GLY A 340 -16.28 -8.53 25.83
C GLY A 340 -17.45 -9.47 25.55
N SER A 341 -17.94 -9.49 24.31
CA SER A 341 -18.96 -10.44 23.86
C SER A 341 -18.39 -11.87 23.80
N ILE A 342 -17.18 -12.04 23.25
CA ILE A 342 -16.45 -13.32 23.21
C ILE A 342 -16.20 -13.86 24.62
N ALA A 343 -15.64 -13.03 25.51
CA ALA A 343 -15.34 -13.40 26.89
C ALA A 343 -16.61 -13.80 27.66
N LYS A 344 -17.68 -13.02 27.52
CA LYS A 344 -18.98 -13.31 28.15
C LYS A 344 -19.55 -14.66 27.71
N ASP A 345 -19.41 -15.02 26.44
CA ASP A 345 -19.90 -16.31 25.94
C ASP A 345 -18.98 -17.47 26.36
N TYR A 346 -17.66 -17.30 26.27
CA TYR A 346 -16.71 -18.31 26.74
C TYR A 346 -16.93 -18.69 28.21
N LEU A 347 -17.18 -17.70 29.07
CA LEU A 347 -17.41 -17.90 30.50
C LEU A 347 -18.73 -18.63 30.83
N LYS A 348 -19.64 -18.82 29.87
CA LYS A 348 -20.84 -19.66 30.02
C LYS A 348 -20.56 -21.14 29.79
N ILE A 349 -19.40 -21.51 29.24
CA ILE A 349 -19.04 -22.91 28.96
C ILE A 349 -18.59 -23.57 30.26
N THR A 350 -19.40 -24.50 30.78
CA THR A 350 -19.14 -25.21 32.04
C THR A 350 -18.93 -26.70 31.80
N ASP A 351 -18.24 -27.37 32.72
CA ASP A 351 -18.09 -28.84 32.68
C ASP A 351 -19.39 -29.57 33.10
N ASP A 352 -20.39 -28.83 33.57
CA ASP A 352 -21.67 -29.39 34.00
C ASP A 352 -22.66 -29.44 32.84
N ARG A 353 -22.95 -30.67 32.39
CA ARG A 353 -23.94 -31.00 31.35
C ARG A 353 -25.34 -30.41 31.55
N PHE A 354 -25.70 -29.94 32.75
CA PHE A 354 -27.02 -29.34 33.02
C PHE A 354 -27.03 -27.81 32.96
N THR A 355 -25.86 -27.17 33.00
CA THR A 355 -25.72 -25.71 32.97
C THR A 355 -24.92 -25.21 31.77
N ASN A 356 -24.22 -26.11 31.08
CA ASN A 356 -23.46 -25.80 29.89
C ASN A 356 -24.37 -25.44 28.69
N ASP A 357 -24.00 -24.38 27.99
CA ASP A 357 -24.61 -24.01 26.73
C ASP A 357 -23.91 -24.74 25.57
N THR A 358 -24.52 -25.84 25.12
CA THR A 358 -23.95 -26.68 24.05
C THR A 358 -23.83 -25.95 22.71
N GLY A 359 -24.62 -24.90 22.48
CA GLY A 359 -24.52 -24.10 21.26
C GLY A 359 -23.26 -23.25 21.27
N ILE A 360 -23.00 -22.56 22.38
CA ILE A 360 -21.79 -21.76 22.58
C ILE A 360 -20.55 -22.67 22.61
N GLU A 361 -20.60 -23.79 23.33
CA GLU A 361 -19.48 -24.75 23.33
C GLU A 361 -19.16 -25.25 21.92
N SER A 362 -20.17 -25.55 21.10
CA SER A 362 -19.97 -25.97 19.71
C SER A 362 -19.32 -24.89 18.85
N ASP A 363 -19.64 -23.61 19.08
CA ASP A 363 -19.02 -22.46 18.38
C ASP A 363 -17.55 -22.28 18.77
N PHE A 364 -17.19 -22.48 20.05
CA PHE A 364 -15.81 -22.42 20.51
C PHE A 364 -14.99 -23.70 20.26
N THR A 365 -15.62 -24.83 19.91
CA THR A 365 -14.89 -26.08 19.64
C THR A 365 -14.93 -26.47 18.16
N ASN A 366 -15.69 -25.71 17.35
CA ASN A 366 -16.09 -26.10 16.00
C ASN A 366 -16.60 -27.55 15.96
N SER A 367 -17.63 -27.83 16.75
CA SER A 367 -18.19 -29.18 16.92
C SER A 367 -17.15 -30.23 17.35
N ASN A 368 -16.30 -29.90 18.32
CA ASN A 368 -15.20 -30.74 18.84
C ASN A 368 -14.02 -30.99 17.88
N ALA A 369 -13.82 -30.16 16.85
CA ALA A 369 -12.61 -30.20 16.04
C ALA A 369 -11.36 -29.79 16.84
N TYR A 370 -11.54 -28.96 17.88
CA TYR A 370 -10.49 -28.52 18.81
C TYR A 370 -11.07 -28.18 20.20
N THR A 371 -10.21 -27.95 21.18
CA THR A 371 -10.62 -27.58 22.55
C THR A 371 -11.16 -26.14 22.62
N LYS A 372 -12.00 -25.84 23.61
CA LYS A 372 -12.55 -24.48 23.79
C LYS A 372 -11.47 -23.41 23.94
N GLN A 373 -10.34 -23.74 24.59
CA GLN A 373 -9.19 -22.84 24.71
C GLN A 373 -8.61 -22.47 23.35
N VAL A 374 -8.46 -23.46 22.46
CA VAL A 374 -7.98 -23.21 21.10
C VAL A 374 -8.97 -22.34 20.33
N GLY A 375 -10.27 -22.54 20.51
CA GLY A 375 -11.29 -21.68 19.90
C GLY A 375 -11.30 -20.26 20.42
N LEU A 376 -11.06 -20.07 21.73
CA LEU A 376 -10.91 -18.75 22.32
C LEU A 376 -9.72 -18.02 21.68
N THR A 377 -8.56 -18.69 21.54
CA THR A 377 -7.41 -18.11 20.85
C THR A 377 -7.71 -17.79 19.39
N ILE A 378 -8.38 -18.68 18.64
CA ILE A 378 -8.76 -18.42 17.23
C ILE A 378 -9.66 -17.17 17.13
N LYS A 379 -10.70 -17.07 17.95
CA LYS A 379 -11.61 -15.92 17.93
C LYS A 379 -10.91 -14.63 18.38
N SER A 380 -10.00 -14.73 19.35
CA SER A 380 -9.22 -13.58 19.84
C SER A 380 -8.23 -13.08 18.79
N ASP A 381 -7.47 -13.98 18.17
CA ASP A 381 -6.53 -13.65 17.08
C ASP A 381 -7.28 -13.10 15.87
N SER A 382 -8.43 -13.68 15.50
CA SER A 382 -9.28 -13.15 14.43
C SER A 382 -9.73 -11.71 14.72
N LEU A 383 -10.11 -11.40 15.95
CA LEU A 383 -10.51 -10.05 16.34
C LEU A 383 -9.32 -9.07 16.34
N LYS A 384 -8.12 -9.53 16.73
CA LYS A 384 -6.90 -8.71 16.69
C LYS A 384 -6.52 -8.32 15.26
N LEU A 385 -6.89 -9.14 14.27
CA LEU A 385 -6.69 -8.88 12.84
C LEU A 385 -7.77 -7.99 12.20
N GLU A 386 -8.86 -7.68 12.90
CA GLU A 386 -9.88 -6.80 12.35
C GLU A 386 -9.40 -5.35 12.33
N ASP A 387 -9.20 -4.82 11.12
CA ASP A 387 -8.89 -3.41 10.91
C ASP A 387 -10.18 -2.58 10.85
N TYR A 388 -10.25 -1.59 11.73
CA TYR A 388 -11.34 -0.62 11.79
C TYR A 388 -10.95 0.70 11.15
N THR A 389 -9.66 0.89 10.89
CA THR A 389 -9.07 2.08 10.27
C THR A 389 -8.78 1.81 8.79
N ASN A 390 -8.56 2.87 8.04
CA ASN A 390 -8.10 2.79 6.67
C ASN A 390 -7.44 4.12 6.32
N ASP A 391 -6.24 4.08 5.76
CA ASP A 391 -5.43 5.25 5.43
C ASP A 391 -4.93 5.16 3.98
N GLY A 392 -4.51 6.30 3.42
CA GLY A 392 -3.78 6.37 2.16
C GLY A 392 -4.41 7.26 1.09
N TRP A 393 -3.87 7.13 -0.12
CA TRP A 393 -4.23 7.95 -1.28
C TRP A 393 -5.33 7.31 -2.14
N TYR A 394 -6.34 8.10 -2.48
CA TYR A 394 -7.52 7.65 -3.23
C TYR A 394 -7.94 8.65 -4.29
N VAL A 395 -8.51 8.16 -5.39
CA VAL A 395 -9.13 9.00 -6.43
C VAL A 395 -10.60 8.65 -6.57
N LYS A 396 -11.42 9.58 -7.05
CA LYS A 396 -12.88 9.36 -7.18
C LYS A 396 -13.27 8.08 -7.94
N SER A 397 -12.42 7.66 -8.88
CA SER A 397 -12.63 6.49 -9.73
C SER A 397 -11.83 5.24 -9.31
N GLY A 398 -11.17 5.27 -8.14
CA GLY A 398 -10.29 4.21 -7.66
C GLY A 398 -10.22 4.20 -6.14
N GLY A 399 -10.82 3.18 -5.53
CA GLY A 399 -10.80 2.95 -4.08
C GLY A 399 -12.05 3.41 -3.33
N LEU A 400 -12.01 3.24 -2.00
CA LEU A 400 -13.06 3.61 -1.03
C LEU A 400 -14.47 3.09 -1.37
N SER A 401 -14.57 1.94 -2.03
CA SER A 401 -15.86 1.32 -2.38
C SER A 401 -16.65 0.84 -1.16
N GLU A 402 -15.97 0.66 -0.03
CA GLU A 402 -16.61 0.29 1.25
C GLU A 402 -17.32 1.46 1.93
N LEU A 403 -16.95 2.71 1.59
CA LEU A 403 -17.65 3.87 2.12
C LEU A 403 -19.03 4.01 1.46
N PRO A 404 -20.08 4.35 2.23
CA PRO A 404 -21.38 4.70 1.67
C PRO A 404 -21.27 5.77 0.58
N GLU A 405 -22.01 5.61 -0.52
CA GLU A 405 -21.93 6.51 -1.68
C GLU A 405 -22.13 7.99 -1.30
N ALA A 406 -22.99 8.28 -0.33
CA ALA A 406 -23.22 9.64 0.16
C ALA A 406 -21.96 10.26 0.80
N ILE A 407 -21.18 9.47 1.53
CA ILE A 407 -19.90 9.89 2.13
C ILE A 407 -18.87 10.09 1.01
N ARG A 408 -18.72 9.09 0.13
CA ARG A 408 -17.76 9.11 -0.98
C ARG A 408 -17.99 10.28 -1.93
N SER A 409 -19.23 10.50 -2.38
CA SER A 409 -19.59 11.63 -3.25
C SER A 409 -19.30 12.98 -2.60
N ARG A 410 -19.42 13.09 -1.28
CA ARG A 410 -19.11 14.31 -0.53
C ARG A 410 -17.60 14.53 -0.39
N LEU A 411 -16.85 13.49 -0.04
CA LEU A 411 -15.38 13.49 0.09
C LEU A 411 -14.68 13.94 -1.21
N PHE A 412 -15.16 13.45 -2.35
CA PHE A 412 -14.62 13.80 -3.67
C PHE A 412 -15.26 15.05 -4.27
N ASN A 413 -15.96 15.87 -3.48
CA ASN A 413 -16.45 17.17 -3.94
C ASN A 413 -15.26 18.14 -4.13
N ILE A 414 -15.37 19.03 -5.12
CA ILE A 414 -14.34 20.04 -5.38
C ILE A 414 -14.15 20.99 -4.20
N ASN A 415 -15.21 21.27 -3.44
CA ASN A 415 -15.16 22.17 -2.31
C ASN A 415 -14.27 21.64 -1.17
N VAL A 416 -14.15 20.32 -1.01
CA VAL A 416 -13.18 19.74 -0.06
C VAL A 416 -11.76 20.23 -0.39
N ALA A 417 -11.35 20.21 -1.67
CA ALA A 417 -10.03 20.70 -2.07
C ALA A 417 -9.87 22.22 -1.98
N ASN A 418 -10.99 22.97 -2.03
CA ASN A 418 -10.96 24.42 -1.83
C ASN A 418 -10.83 24.80 -0.36
N GLU A 419 -11.28 23.93 0.56
CA GLU A 419 -11.38 24.20 2.00
C GLU A 419 -10.18 23.62 2.79
N VAL A 420 -9.68 22.44 2.40
CA VAL A 420 -8.49 21.83 3.03
C VAL A 420 -7.27 22.71 2.76
N GLY A 421 -6.64 23.17 3.84
CA GLY A 421 -5.50 24.10 3.82
C GLY A 421 -5.86 25.58 3.64
N SER A 422 -7.14 25.94 3.51
CA SER A 422 -7.56 27.35 3.36
C SER A 422 -8.47 27.85 4.49
N ILE A 423 -9.20 26.95 5.14
CA ILE A 423 -10.01 27.27 6.32
C ILE A 423 -9.09 27.35 7.54
N GLU A 424 -9.19 28.45 8.30
CA GLU A 424 -8.50 28.62 9.58
C GLU A 424 -9.00 27.62 10.63
N ALA A 425 -8.10 27.18 11.51
CA ALA A 425 -8.46 26.26 12.59
C ALA A 425 -9.50 26.90 13.53
N GLU A 426 -10.48 26.11 13.98
CA GLU A 426 -11.50 26.58 14.90
C GLU A 426 -10.88 27.03 16.23
N ASP A 427 -11.22 28.23 16.67
CA ASP A 427 -10.77 28.84 17.92
C ASP A 427 -11.86 29.76 18.51
N ALA A 428 -11.48 30.73 19.36
CA ALA A 428 -12.43 31.68 19.93
C ALA A 428 -13.03 32.67 18.91
N THR A 429 -12.41 32.80 17.74
CA THR A 429 -12.71 33.76 16.68
C THR A 429 -13.17 33.12 15.37
N HIS A 430 -12.76 31.87 15.11
CA HIS A 430 -13.12 31.07 13.96
C HIS A 430 -13.96 29.88 14.42
N SER A 431 -15.17 29.74 13.89
CA SER A 431 -16.07 28.65 14.21
C SER A 431 -16.57 27.99 12.94
N TYR A 432 -16.91 26.70 13.01
CA TYR A 432 -17.58 26.00 11.92
C TYR A 432 -18.79 26.78 11.37
N GLU A 433 -18.85 26.90 10.05
CA GLU A 433 -19.99 27.47 9.34
C GLU A 433 -20.80 26.38 8.64
N SER A 434 -22.11 26.35 8.88
CA SER A 434 -23.02 25.39 8.22
C SER A 434 -22.91 25.53 6.70
N GLY A 435 -22.56 24.42 6.03
CA GLY A 435 -22.33 24.38 4.59
C GLY A 435 -20.89 24.05 4.18
N GLN A 436 -19.91 24.23 5.08
CA GLN A 436 -18.55 23.76 4.86
C GLN A 436 -18.51 22.23 4.72
N TYR A 437 -17.65 21.73 3.83
CA TYR A 437 -17.41 20.32 3.56
C TYR A 437 -16.43 19.69 4.54
N VAL A 438 -15.52 20.48 5.11
CA VAL A 438 -14.61 20.04 6.17
C VAL A 438 -14.65 20.98 7.37
N ARG A 439 -14.19 20.48 8.53
CA ARG A 439 -13.90 21.27 9.73
C ARG A 439 -12.41 21.20 10.03
N ASN A 440 -11.78 22.33 10.24
CA ASN A 440 -10.38 22.41 10.66
C ASN A 440 -10.31 22.47 12.19
N LEU A 441 -9.85 21.39 12.82
CA LEU A 441 -9.67 21.30 14.26
C LEU A 441 -8.17 21.14 14.54
N ARG A 442 -7.50 22.25 14.87
CA ARG A 442 -6.06 22.31 15.15
C ARG A 442 -5.14 21.83 14.01
N GLY A 443 -5.53 22.09 12.76
CA GLY A 443 -4.76 21.66 11.58
C GLY A 443 -5.24 20.34 10.98
N GLU A 444 -6.06 19.59 11.70
CA GLU A 444 -6.67 18.35 11.23
C GLU A 444 -8.04 18.64 10.59
N PHE A 445 -8.23 18.18 9.34
CA PHE A 445 -9.44 18.43 8.57
C PHE A 445 -10.39 17.22 8.61
N TYR A 446 -11.60 17.41 9.13
CA TYR A 446 -12.60 16.34 9.22
C TYR A 446 -13.76 16.56 8.27
N LEU A 447 -14.15 15.54 7.52
CA LEU A 447 -15.28 15.60 6.60
C LEU A 447 -16.59 15.79 7.38
N THR A 448 -17.38 16.78 6.99
CA THR A 448 -18.69 17.03 7.61
C THR A 448 -19.79 16.17 6.95
N PRO A 449 -20.90 15.87 7.63
CA PRO A 449 -22.04 15.20 7.01
C PRO A 449 -22.78 16.14 6.05
N THR A 450 -23.59 15.57 5.15
CA THR A 450 -24.40 16.34 4.19
C THR A 450 -25.45 17.23 4.87
N THR A 451 -26.00 16.76 5.98
CA THR A 451 -26.97 17.49 6.78
C THR A 451 -26.37 17.77 8.15
N SER A 452 -26.12 19.05 8.44
CA SER A 452 -25.72 19.51 9.78
C SER A 452 -26.95 19.63 10.67
N GLU A 453 -26.92 19.09 11.89
CA GLU A 453 -27.96 19.35 12.88
C GLU A 453 -27.82 20.78 13.46
N GLN A 454 -28.95 21.48 13.65
CA GLN A 454 -28.99 22.78 14.35
C GLN A 454 -29.41 22.57 15.81
N GLY A 455 -28.61 23.04 16.78
CA GLY A 455 -28.88 22.81 18.21
C GLY A 455 -27.86 23.48 19.15
N THR A 456 -27.71 22.99 20.38
CA THR A 456 -26.67 23.43 21.35
C THR A 456 -25.55 22.38 21.57
N ASP A 457 -25.75 21.14 21.10
CA ASP A 457 -24.75 20.04 21.09
C ASP A 457 -23.97 19.93 19.75
N VAL A 458 -24.03 21.00 18.93
CA VAL A 458 -23.59 21.14 17.52
C VAL A 458 -22.15 20.69 17.23
N ARG A 459 -21.31 20.48 18.24
CA ARG A 459 -19.87 20.25 18.04
C ARG A 459 -19.53 18.84 17.58
N LYS A 460 -20.29 17.81 17.95
CA LYS A 460 -19.96 16.39 17.62
C LYS A 460 -20.66 15.91 16.35
N ASP A 461 -21.89 16.38 16.15
CA ASP A 461 -22.76 15.93 15.06
C ASP A 461 -22.37 16.48 13.67
N ASN A 462 -21.32 17.29 13.59
CA ASN A 462 -20.88 17.93 12.34
C ASN A 462 -19.59 17.34 11.75
N PHE A 463 -19.09 16.21 12.25
CA PHE A 463 -18.06 15.40 11.58
C PHE A 463 -18.12 13.89 11.90
N VAL A 464 -18.96 13.48 12.87
CA VAL A 464 -19.32 12.07 13.03
C VAL A 464 -20.48 11.75 12.08
N ILE A 465 -20.29 10.78 11.19
CA ILE A 465 -21.30 10.39 10.20
C ILE A 465 -21.89 9.03 10.58
N TYR A 466 -23.22 8.93 10.69
CA TYR A 466 -23.91 7.66 10.92
C TYR A 466 -24.62 7.19 9.65
N ASP A 467 -24.24 6.01 9.15
CA ASP A 467 -24.97 5.32 8.09
C ASP A 467 -26.03 4.39 8.69
N ILE A 468 -27.29 4.78 8.51
CA ILE A 468 -28.45 4.03 8.99
C ILE A 468 -28.54 2.65 8.30
N SER A 469 -28.08 2.53 7.05
CA SER A 469 -28.27 1.30 6.28
C SER A 469 -27.39 0.15 6.76
N SER A 470 -26.18 0.47 7.24
CA SER A 470 -25.21 -0.47 7.79
C SER A 470 -25.10 -0.41 9.32
N SER A 471 -25.86 0.48 9.99
CA SER A 471 -25.70 0.79 11.42
C SER A 471 -24.26 1.12 11.82
N THR A 472 -23.54 1.84 10.97
CA THR A 472 -22.10 2.10 11.11
C THR A 472 -21.83 3.58 11.29
N TYR A 473 -20.92 3.90 12.20
CA TYR A 473 -20.39 5.24 12.40
C TYR A 473 -19.05 5.41 11.70
N TYR A 474 -18.83 6.60 11.16
CA TYR A 474 -17.59 6.99 10.48
C TYR A 474 -17.07 8.31 11.03
N ILE A 475 -15.75 8.41 11.17
CA ILE A 475 -15.02 9.67 11.28
C ILE A 475 -14.00 9.65 10.15
N ILE A 476 -13.98 10.70 9.31
CA ILE A 476 -13.10 10.79 8.14
C ILE A 476 -12.22 12.02 8.29
N LYS A 477 -10.91 11.81 8.40
CA LYS A 477 -9.86 12.81 8.32
C LYS A 477 -9.41 12.93 6.86
N VAL A 478 -9.32 14.15 6.36
CA VAL A 478 -8.84 14.47 5.00
C VAL A 478 -7.48 15.14 5.15
N LYS A 479 -6.42 14.32 5.17
CA LYS A 479 -5.03 14.78 5.34
C LYS A 479 -4.63 15.72 4.21
N GLU A 480 -4.99 15.37 2.98
CA GLU A 480 -4.79 16.21 1.81
C GLU A 480 -5.93 16.09 0.79
N ALA A 481 -6.23 17.21 0.13
CA ALA A 481 -7.11 17.30 -1.02
C ALA A 481 -6.48 18.10 -2.17
N VAL A 482 -6.01 17.33 -3.16
CA VAL A 482 -5.30 17.84 -4.34
C VAL A 482 -6.22 18.69 -5.22
N SER A 483 -5.66 19.78 -5.74
CA SER A 483 -6.27 20.66 -6.74
C SER A 483 -5.25 21.13 -7.77
N THR A 484 -5.75 21.67 -8.88
CA THR A 484 -4.90 22.23 -9.94
C THR A 484 -4.09 23.45 -9.47
N SER A 485 -4.61 24.23 -8.52
CA SER A 485 -3.86 25.38 -7.98
C SER A 485 -2.71 24.93 -7.08
N LYS A 486 -2.93 23.93 -6.23
CA LYS A 486 -1.91 23.42 -5.31
C LYS A 486 -0.78 22.68 -6.05
N LEU A 487 -1.10 21.94 -7.11
CA LEU A 487 -0.10 21.28 -7.98
C LEU A 487 0.48 22.17 -9.08
N SER A 488 0.12 23.45 -9.16
CA SER A 488 0.66 24.32 -10.20
C SER A 488 2.17 24.52 -10.04
N ARG A 489 2.92 24.51 -11.14
CA ARG A 489 4.35 24.85 -11.13
C ARG A 489 4.63 26.37 -11.11
N LEU A 490 3.58 27.19 -11.25
CA LEU A 490 3.68 28.63 -11.53
C LEU A 490 2.83 29.50 -10.57
N SER A 491 2.30 28.92 -9.49
CA SER A 491 1.35 29.59 -8.58
C SER A 491 1.98 29.87 -7.23
N ASP A 492 1.71 31.03 -6.64
CA ASP A 492 2.14 31.35 -5.26
C ASP A 492 1.42 30.49 -4.21
N ASN A 493 0.27 29.89 -4.56
CA ASN A 493 -0.50 28.97 -3.70
C ASN A 493 -0.17 27.49 -3.99
N SER A 494 0.94 27.19 -4.67
CA SER A 494 1.36 25.81 -4.90
C SER A 494 2.12 25.24 -3.70
N TYR A 495 2.18 23.91 -3.62
CA TYR A 495 3.13 23.26 -2.71
C TYR A 495 4.58 23.67 -3.02
N PRO A 496 5.47 23.64 -2.00
CA PRO A 496 6.91 23.62 -2.20
C PRO A 496 7.34 22.57 -3.24
N THR A 497 8.45 22.80 -3.95
CA THR A 497 8.84 21.98 -5.11
C THR A 497 8.89 20.49 -4.81
N LEU A 498 9.59 20.05 -3.77
CA LEU A 498 9.73 18.61 -3.46
C LEU A 498 8.42 18.01 -2.95
N GLU A 499 7.73 18.66 -2.01
CA GLU A 499 6.40 18.24 -1.53
C GLU A 499 5.40 18.08 -2.68
N ARG A 500 5.42 19.00 -3.65
CA ARG A 500 4.58 18.93 -4.85
C ARG A 500 4.89 17.70 -5.69
N GLU A 501 6.16 17.34 -5.82
CA GLU A 501 6.60 16.18 -6.59
C GLU A 501 6.19 14.89 -5.88
N ASP A 502 6.37 14.83 -4.56
CA ASP A 502 6.02 13.68 -3.74
C ASP A 502 4.50 13.42 -3.81
N ILE A 503 3.68 14.45 -3.56
CA ILE A 503 2.22 14.38 -3.73
C ILE A 503 1.84 13.97 -5.15
N ALA A 504 2.48 14.55 -6.18
CA ALA A 504 2.17 14.19 -7.56
C ALA A 504 2.51 12.71 -7.85
N LYS A 505 3.61 12.20 -7.31
CA LYS A 505 4.03 10.79 -7.45
C LYS A 505 3.05 9.84 -6.75
N GLU A 506 2.59 10.17 -5.55
CA GLU A 506 1.54 9.39 -4.87
C GLU A 506 0.25 9.34 -5.69
N VAL A 507 -0.17 10.47 -6.25
CA VAL A 507 -1.33 10.49 -7.16
C VAL A 507 -1.08 9.65 -8.43
N THR A 508 0.12 9.69 -8.99
CA THR A 508 0.44 8.85 -10.16
C THR A 508 0.47 7.37 -9.83
N HIS A 509 0.89 6.98 -8.62
CA HIS A 509 0.88 5.61 -8.15
C HIS A 509 -0.54 5.05 -8.10
N VAL A 510 -1.48 5.78 -7.50
CA VAL A 510 -2.90 5.38 -7.47
C VAL A 510 -3.49 5.23 -8.88
N LEU A 511 -3.03 6.05 -9.83
CA LEU A 511 -3.49 5.98 -11.22
C LEU A 511 -2.83 4.87 -12.04
N SER A 512 -1.57 4.53 -11.76
CA SER A 512 -0.76 3.63 -12.58
C SER A 512 -1.32 2.21 -12.67
N ALA A 513 -2.13 1.80 -11.69
CA ALA A 513 -2.81 0.51 -11.67
C ALA A 513 -3.89 0.33 -12.76
N LYS A 514 -4.29 1.38 -13.50
CA LYS A 514 -5.30 1.26 -14.56
C LYS A 514 -4.68 0.80 -15.88
N ASP A 515 -5.26 -0.23 -16.49
CA ASP A 515 -4.83 -0.80 -17.78
C ASP A 515 -4.60 0.26 -18.88
N SER A 516 -5.45 1.28 -18.95
CA SER A 516 -5.29 2.36 -19.94
C SER A 516 -3.98 3.14 -19.77
N TYR A 517 -3.55 3.38 -18.52
CA TYR A 517 -2.29 4.07 -18.27
C TYR A 517 -1.09 3.16 -18.51
N ILE A 518 -1.21 1.88 -18.12
CA ILE A 518 -0.18 0.86 -18.39
C ILE A 518 0.06 0.76 -19.90
N ASN A 519 -1.00 0.58 -20.69
CA ASN A 519 -0.90 0.42 -22.13
C ASN A 519 -0.30 1.66 -22.81
N ASN A 520 -0.78 2.86 -22.45
CA ASN A 520 -0.26 4.11 -23.00
C ASN A 520 1.21 4.34 -22.65
N ALA A 521 1.62 4.01 -21.42
CA ALA A 521 3.01 4.11 -20.99
C ALA A 521 3.89 3.14 -21.80
N TYR A 522 3.48 1.87 -21.89
CA TYR A 522 4.24 0.85 -22.61
C TYR A 522 4.38 1.20 -24.09
N GLU A 523 3.28 1.62 -24.74
CA GLU A 523 3.31 2.10 -26.12
C GLU A 523 4.30 3.26 -26.29
N SER A 524 4.26 4.25 -25.41
CA SER A 524 5.16 5.41 -25.45
C SER A 524 6.64 5.01 -25.33
N TYR A 525 6.97 4.11 -24.40
CA TYR A 525 8.34 3.66 -24.23
C TYR A 525 8.80 2.74 -25.36
N ILE A 526 7.92 1.89 -25.91
CA ILE A 526 8.23 1.09 -27.11
C ILE A 526 8.56 2.00 -28.30
N LYS A 527 7.77 3.08 -28.51
CA LYS A 527 8.06 4.10 -29.54
C LYS A 527 9.41 4.77 -29.31
N LEU A 528 9.75 5.08 -28.04
CA LEU A 528 10.98 5.77 -27.69
C LEU A 528 12.24 4.91 -27.96
N TYR A 529 12.19 3.61 -27.68
CA TYR A 529 13.34 2.69 -27.75
C TYR A 529 13.47 1.91 -29.07
N SER A 530 12.57 2.15 -30.04
CA SER A 530 12.60 1.56 -31.39
C SER A 530 12.88 0.05 -31.41
N VAL A 531 11.84 -0.77 -31.24
CA VAL A 531 11.96 -2.23 -31.14
C VAL A 531 12.04 -2.91 -32.51
N ILE A 532 13.02 -3.81 -32.67
CA ILE A 532 13.21 -4.71 -33.82
C ILE A 532 12.73 -6.10 -33.45
N TYR A 533 11.79 -6.63 -34.22
CA TYR A 533 11.21 -7.96 -34.02
C TYR A 533 11.83 -8.98 -34.98
N HIS A 534 12.38 -10.07 -34.45
CA HIS A 534 12.87 -11.20 -35.26
C HIS A 534 11.95 -12.42 -35.24
N ASP A 535 11.00 -12.47 -34.30
CA ASP A 535 10.00 -13.54 -34.20
C ASP A 535 8.61 -13.02 -34.59
N THR A 536 7.93 -13.73 -35.50
CA THR A 536 6.60 -13.34 -36.00
C THR A 536 5.51 -13.43 -34.93
N THR A 537 5.63 -14.35 -33.97
CA THR A 537 4.67 -14.51 -32.87
C THR A 537 4.77 -13.35 -31.89
N ILE A 538 5.99 -12.89 -31.58
CA ILE A 538 6.21 -11.68 -30.79
C ILE A 538 5.66 -10.46 -31.56
N TYR A 539 6.01 -10.33 -32.84
CA TYR A 539 5.51 -9.24 -33.66
C TYR A 539 3.97 -9.19 -33.67
N ASP A 540 3.31 -10.32 -33.92
CA ASP A 540 1.84 -10.41 -33.97
C ASP A 540 1.22 -10.06 -32.61
N TYR A 541 1.80 -10.52 -31.50
CA TYR A 541 1.34 -10.16 -30.15
C TYR A 541 1.45 -8.65 -29.90
N PHE A 542 2.60 -8.04 -30.21
CA PHE A 542 2.78 -6.60 -30.04
C PHE A 542 1.82 -5.81 -30.94
N LYS A 543 1.60 -6.27 -32.16
CA LYS A 543 0.64 -5.66 -33.08
C LYS A 543 -0.80 -5.76 -32.57
N GLU A 544 -1.16 -6.86 -31.91
CA GLU A 544 -2.47 -7.03 -31.30
C GLU A 544 -2.65 -6.13 -30.06
N GLN A 545 -1.63 -6.06 -29.19
CA GLN A 545 -1.72 -5.29 -27.94
C GLN A 545 -1.58 -3.77 -28.16
N PHE A 546 -0.78 -3.36 -29.15
CA PHE A 546 -0.43 -1.98 -29.42
C PHE A 546 -0.54 -1.69 -30.93
N PRO A 547 -1.76 -1.75 -31.51
CA PRO A 547 -1.96 -1.59 -32.95
C PRO A 547 -1.41 -0.26 -33.48
N ASP A 548 -1.53 0.81 -32.68
CA ASP A 548 -1.06 2.17 -32.98
C ASP A 548 0.47 2.30 -33.15
N LEU A 549 1.25 1.25 -32.83
CA LEU A 549 2.68 1.16 -33.15
C LEU A 549 2.96 0.72 -34.59
N PHE A 550 1.99 0.06 -35.22
CA PHE A 550 2.16 -0.69 -36.48
C PHE A 550 1.22 -0.24 -37.59
N ASP A 551 0.28 0.66 -37.29
CA ASP A 551 -0.47 1.38 -38.29
C ASP A 551 0.45 2.45 -38.89
N ASP A 552 0.76 2.31 -40.18
CA ASP A 552 1.52 3.31 -40.93
C ASP A 552 0.76 4.65 -40.84
N GLU A 553 1.41 5.70 -40.32
CA GLU A 553 0.94 7.07 -40.54
C GLU A 553 0.97 7.31 -42.06
N ASP A 554 -0.20 7.31 -42.70
CA ASP A 554 -0.41 7.69 -44.11
C ASP A 554 0.17 9.08 -44.45
#